data_AF-A0A4R0PCH7-F1
#
_entry.id   AF-A0A4R0PCH7-F1
#
_cell.length_a   1.000
_cell.length_b   1.000
_cell.length_c   1.000
_cell.angle_alpha   90.00
_cell.angle_beta   90.00
_cell.angle_gamma   90.00
#
_symmetry.space_group_name_H-M   'P 1'
#
loop_
_entity.id
_entity.type
_entity.pdbx_description
1 polymer ?
#
loop_
_entity_poly.entity_id
_entity_poly.type
_entity_poly.pdbx_seq_one_letter_code
_entity_poly.pdbx_strand_id
1 'polypeptide(L)' 'MRRIGTGTASLNNWTPKRAHSFSMRRVLKIEGLLQEIGYCYGDVDNTVVMECDDVLNHLSAIKEALDESLAEGKML' A
#
# COMPACT_ATOMS: atom_id res chain seq x y z
N MET A 1 15.08 -22.74 2.18
CA MET A 1 14.25 -21.99 3.15
C MET A 1 14.41 -20.49 2.92
N ARG A 2 13.44 -19.83 2.27
CA ARG A 2 13.40 -18.36 2.23
C ARG A 2 12.87 -17.87 3.57
N ARG A 3 13.70 -17.18 4.35
CA ARG A 3 13.22 -16.46 5.54
C ARG A 3 12.34 -15.32 5.05
N ILE A 4 11.03 -15.37 5.32
CA ILE A 4 10.20 -14.17 5.29
C ILE A 4 10.67 -13.35 6.49
N GLY A 5 11.69 -12.51 6.27
CA GLY A 5 12.17 -11.61 7.29
C GLY A 5 11.03 -10.65 7.66
N THR A 6 10.54 -10.73 8.89
CA THR A 6 9.62 -9.76 9.49
C THR A 6 10.31 -8.42 9.78
N GLY A 7 11.22 -8.00 8.90
CA GLY A 7 11.94 -6.74 9.00
C GLY A 7 10.98 -5.60 8.74
N THR A 8 10.32 -5.11 9.79
CA THR A 8 9.52 -3.90 9.74
C THR A 8 10.44 -2.77 9.29
N ALA A 9 10.27 -2.30 8.06
CA ALA A 9 11.02 -1.16 7.57
C ALA A 9 10.65 0.07 8.40
N SER A 10 11.64 0.69 9.05
CA SER A 10 11.48 1.87 9.90
C SER A 10 11.83 3.15 9.14
N LEU A 11 11.23 4.26 9.55
CA LEU A 11 11.54 5.59 9.03
C LEU A 11 12.60 6.25 9.91
N ASN A 12 13.81 6.43 9.39
CA ASN A 12 14.84 7.21 10.06
C ASN A 12 14.75 8.69 9.64
N ASN A 13 15.11 9.61 10.55
CA ASN A 13 15.12 11.07 10.31
C ASN A 13 13.77 11.61 9.80
N TRP A 14 12.74 11.44 10.62
CA TRP A 14 11.35 11.81 10.32
C TRP A 14 11.21 13.27 9.89
N THR A 15 10.45 13.49 8.81
CA THR A 15 9.86 14.78 8.41
C THR A 15 8.52 14.49 7.75
N PRO A 16 7.57 15.45 7.69
CA PRO A 16 6.28 15.23 7.02
C PRO A 16 6.43 14.70 5.59
N LYS A 17 7.32 15.30 4.79
CA LYS A 17 7.64 14.86 3.43
C LYS A 17 8.20 13.43 3.39
N ARG A 18 9.10 13.08 4.32
CA ARG A 18 9.68 11.74 4.38
C ARG A 18 8.67 10.70 4.85
N ALA A 19 7.81 11.04 5.81
CA ALA A 19 6.72 10.20 6.27
C ALA A 19 5.73 9.91 5.14
N HIS A 20 5.30 10.94 4.41
CA HIS A 20 4.47 10.81 3.22
C HIS A 20 5.09 9.89 2.17
N SER A 21 6.31 10.18 1.71
CA SER A 21 6.99 9.38 0.68
C SER A 21 7.22 7.93 1.14
N PHE A 22 7.43 7.72 2.43
CA PHE A 22 7.60 6.39 3.02
C PHE A 22 6.29 5.60 3.07
N SER A 23 5.18 6.24 3.43
CA SER A 23 3.85 5.63 3.44
C SER A 23 3.33 5.37 2.02
N MET A 24 3.46 6.34 1.11
CA MET A 24 3.02 6.21 -0.28
C MET A 24 3.70 5.02 -0.98
N ARG A 25 5.01 4.84 -0.81
CA ARG A 25 5.74 3.68 -1.35
C ARG A 25 5.23 2.32 -0.83
N ARG A 26 4.67 2.28 0.39
CA ARG A 26 4.07 1.05 0.93
C ARG A 26 2.73 0.77 0.32
N VAL A 27 1.90 1.80 0.17
CA VAL A 27 0.60 1.68 -0.49
C VAL A 27 0.80 1.15 -1.91
N LEU A 28 1.70 1.76 -2.70
CA LEU A 28 2.05 1.28 -4.04
C LEU A 28 2.58 -0.17 -4.04
N LYS A 29 3.32 -0.56 -3.00
CA LYS A 29 3.79 -1.95 -2.87
C LYS A 29 2.65 -2.92 -2.59
N ILE A 30 1.68 -2.53 -1.75
CA ILE A 30 0.49 -3.34 -1.48
C ILE A 30 -0.34 -3.49 -2.77
N GLU A 31 -0.50 -2.41 -3.55
CA GLU A 31 -1.18 -2.46 -4.84
C GLU A 31 -0.54 -3.48 -5.78
N GLY A 32 0.79 -3.43 -5.95
CA GLY A 32 1.51 -4.40 -6.77
C GLY A 32 1.32 -5.84 -6.28
N LEU A 33 1.37 -6.08 -4.96
CA LEU A 33 1.15 -7.41 -4.39
C LEU A 33 -0.27 -7.94 -4.63
N LEU A 34 -1.29 -7.08 -4.53
CA LEU A 34 -2.68 -7.46 -4.81
C LEU A 34 -2.89 -7.77 -6.29
N GLN A 35 -2.29 -6.98 -7.19
CA GLN A 35 -2.31 -7.24 -8.64
C GLN A 35 -1.61 -8.56 -8.98
N GLU A 36 -0.47 -8.85 -8.35
CA GLU A 36 0.23 -10.13 -8.51
C GLU A 36 -0.64 -11.31 -8.06
N ILE A 37 -1.36 -11.18 -6.94
CA ILE A 37 -2.29 -12.21 -6.45
C ILE A 37 -3.46 -12.39 -7.41
N GLY A 38 -4.12 -11.32 -7.82
CA GLY A 38 -5.23 -11.35 -8.76
C GLY A 38 -4.83 -12.00 -10.09
N TYR A 39 -3.64 -11.66 -10.61
CA TYR A 39 -3.10 -12.31 -11.82
C TYR A 39 -2.88 -13.82 -11.63
N CYS A 40 -2.34 -14.24 -10.49
CA CYS A 40 -2.14 -15.67 -10.20
C CYS A 40 -3.45 -16.47 -10.13
N TYR A 41 -4.56 -15.82 -9.75
CA TYR A 41 -5.87 -16.45 -9.57
C TYR A 41 -6.87 -16.16 -10.69
N GLY A 42 -6.50 -15.39 -11.72
CA GLY A 42 -7.38 -14.93 -12.79
C GLY A 42 -8.21 -16.03 -13.45
N ASP A 43 -7.60 -17.21 -13.66
CA ASP A 43 -8.25 -18.38 -14.26
C ASP A 43 -8.59 -19.48 -13.24
N VAL A 44 -8.34 -19.25 -11.95
CA VAL A 44 -8.47 -20.25 -10.87
C VAL A 44 -9.69 -19.98 -9.99
N ASP A 45 -9.82 -18.76 -9.49
CA ASP A 45 -10.89 -18.37 -8.57
C ASP A 45 -11.21 -16.88 -8.72
N ASN A 46 -12.37 -16.61 -9.33
CA ASN A 46 -12.84 -15.23 -9.54
C ASN A 46 -13.18 -14.52 -8.22
N THR A 47 -13.50 -15.23 -7.14
CA THR A 47 -13.73 -14.61 -5.83
C THR A 47 -12.44 -13.98 -5.32
N VAL A 48 -11.29 -14.66 -5.43
CA VAL A 48 -9.99 -14.09 -5.02
C VAL A 48 -9.65 -12.83 -5.81
N VAL A 49 -9.93 -12.82 -7.11
CA VAL A 49 -9.73 -11.64 -7.98
C VAL A 49 -10.59 -10.47 -7.51
N MET A 50 -11.89 -10.72 -7.27
CA MET A 50 -12.82 -9.68 -6.81
C MET A 50 -12.41 -9.08 -5.47
N GLU A 51 -11.97 -9.90 -4.50
CA GLU A 51 -11.49 -9.42 -3.21
C GLU A 51 -10.21 -8.55 -3.36
N CYS A 52 -9.31 -8.92 -4.27
CA CYS A 52 -8.13 -8.10 -4.56
C CYS A 52 -8.52 -6.74 -5.16
N ASP A 53 -9.46 -6.73 -6.10
CA ASP A 53 -9.96 -5.52 -6.75
C ASP A 53 -10.69 -4.59 -5.78
N ASP A 54 -11.48 -5.15 -4.85
CA ASP A 54 -12.16 -4.37 -3.81
C ASP A 54 -11.16 -3.66 -2.89
N VAL A 55 -10.13 -4.38 -2.43
CA VAL A 55 -9.06 -3.77 -1.61
C VAL A 55 -8.29 -2.71 -2.41
N LEU A 56 -8.00 -2.94 -3.69
CA LEU A 56 -7.35 -1.95 -4.56
C LEU A 56 -8.17 -0.66 -4.66
N ASN A 57 -9.50 -0.76 -4.76
CA ASN A 57 -10.38 0.40 -4.77
C ASN A 57 -10.28 1.19 -3.46
N HIS A 58 -10.20 0.52 -2.31
CA HIS A 58 -10.05 1.18 -1.02
C HIS A 58 -8.66 1.80 -0.78
N LEU A 59 -7.60 1.29 -1.41
CA LEU A 59 -6.26 1.89 -1.33
C LEU A 59 -6.19 3.29 -1.95
N SER A 60 -7.07 3.61 -2.91
CA SER A 60 -7.17 4.96 -3.49
C SER A 60 -7.43 6.03 -2.43
N ALA A 61 -8.39 5.78 -1.53
CA ALA A 61 -8.74 6.69 -0.44
C ALA A 61 -7.58 6.92 0.53
N ILE A 62 -6.72 5.91 0.74
CA ILE A 62 -5.51 6.07 1.58
C ILE A 62 -4.48 6.98 0.90
N LYS A 63 -4.30 6.85 -0.43
CA LYS A 63 -3.39 7.72 -1.18
C LYS A 63 -3.85 9.18 -1.12
N GLU A 64 -5.14 9.41 -1.33
CA GLU A 64 -5.75 10.74 -1.24
C GLU A 64 -5.56 11.33 0.16
N ALA A 65 -5.87 10.58 1.22
CA ALA A 65 -5.69 11.05 2.59
C ALA A 65 -4.21 11.37 2.93
N LEU A 66 -3.25 10.62 2.39
CA LEU A 66 -1.83 10.92 2.53
C LEU A 66 -1.47 12.25 1.84
N ASP A 67 -1.91 12.44 0.60
CA ASP A 67 -1.65 13.66 -0.17
C ASP A 67 -2.30 14.89 0.48
N GLU A 68 -3.55 14.77 0.93
CA GLU A 68 -4.27 15.82 1.67
C GLU A 68 -3.54 16.18 2.97
N SER A 69 -3.12 15.18 3.76
CA SER A 69 -2.38 15.41 5.01
C SER A 69 -1.07 16.17 4.78
N LEU A 70 -0.35 15.89 3.69
CA LEU A 70 0.87 16.62 3.34
C LEU A 70 0.57 18.04 2.85
N ALA A 71 -0.48 18.22 2.04
CA ALA A 71 -0.84 19.51 1.45
C ALA A 71 -1.36 20.51 2.49
N GLU A 72 -2.19 20.05 3.43
CA GLU A 72 -2.75 20.88 4.50
C GLU A 72 -1.77 21.10 5.65
N GLY A 73 -0.61 20.42 5.63
CA GLY A 73 0.34 20.46 6.74
C GLY A 73 -0.29 20.04 8.06
N LYS A 74 -1.33 19.18 8.03
CA LYS A 74 -2.03 18.65 9.20
C LYS A 74 -1.02 17.85 10.04
N MET A 75 -0.34 18.55 10.93
CA MET A 75 0.40 17.95 12.04
C MET A 75 -0.63 17.58 13.10
N LEU A 76 -0.71 16.28 13.43
CA LEU A 76 -1.30 15.84 14.69
C LEU A 76 -0.47 16.37 15.86
#